data_AF-A0A819E3S6-F1
#
_entry.id   AF-A0A819E3S6-F1
#
_cell.length_a   1.000
_cell.length_b   1.000
_cell.length_c   1.000
_cell.angle_alpha   90.00
_cell.angle_beta   90.00
_cell.angle_gamma   90.00
#
_symmetry.space_group_name_H-M   'P 1'
#
loop_
_entity.id
_entity.type
_entity.pdbx_description
1 polymer ?
#
loop_
_entity_poly.entity_id
_entity_poly.type
_entity_poly.pdbx_seq_one_letter_code
_entity_poly.pdbx_strand_id
1 'polypeptide(L)'
;MSSSLTELKINVETFYDCLYFLDGRLGSLTKLIINVNKVPFEHIPSYINCRKQLPKLKYFSLTLNNHADIYEIHIIRLLRRMGNLEALTLFLFLIQIDSDYVDGIQLHNDILIYLPRLKKFTFSIHTGVIMKRIKIHLSSNEDIQNSFIGRGYGQVGSYVCTESLKSMT
;
A
#
# COMPACT_ATOMS: atom_id res chain seq x y z
N MET A 1 14.48 5.76 -32.64
CA MET A 1 15.18 5.58 -31.35
C MET A 1 14.16 5.17 -30.30
N SER A 2 14.25 3.96 -29.76
CA SER A 2 13.33 3.45 -28.73
C SER A 2 13.87 3.82 -27.36
N SER A 3 13.33 4.87 -26.76
CA SER A 3 13.53 5.16 -25.34
C SER A 3 12.71 4.15 -24.53
N SER A 4 13.32 3.06 -24.06
CA SER A 4 12.65 2.14 -23.14
C SER A 4 12.59 2.79 -21.76
N LEU A 5 11.44 3.38 -21.42
CA LEU A 5 11.21 3.91 -20.09
C LEU A 5 11.37 2.78 -19.05
N THR A 6 12.32 2.95 -18.13
CA THR A 6 12.63 2.01 -17.03
C THR A 6 12.21 2.53 -15.67
N GLU A 7 11.99 3.83 -15.55
CA GLU A 7 11.53 4.49 -14.34
C GLU A 7 10.32 5.37 -14.66
N LEU A 8 9.28 5.29 -13.83
CA LEU A 8 8.09 6.12 -13.96
C LEU A 8 7.70 6.68 -12.59
N LYS A 9 7.48 8.00 -12.55
CA LYS A 9 6.86 8.69 -11.41
C LYS A 9 5.58 9.35 -11.92
N ILE A 10 4.45 9.01 -11.30
CA ILE A 10 3.14 9.53 -11.68
C ILE A 10 2.41 10.07 -10.46
N ASN A 11 1.66 11.14 -10.69
CA ASN A 11 0.60 11.57 -9.78
C ASN A 11 -0.71 11.24 -10.49
N VAL A 12 -1.60 10.52 -9.81
CA VAL A 12 -2.91 10.14 -10.32
C VAL A 12 -3.98 10.67 -9.38
N GLU A 13 -5.17 10.93 -9.92
CA GLU A 13 -6.31 11.37 -9.10
C GLU A 13 -6.84 10.19 -8.29
N THR A 14 -7.03 9.03 -8.94
CA THR A 14 -7.54 7.84 -8.26
C THR A 14 -6.52 6.71 -8.25
N PHE A 15 -6.64 5.80 -7.27
CA PHE A 15 -5.86 4.56 -7.28
C PHE A 15 -6.19 3.69 -8.51
N TYR A 16 -7.39 3.84 -9.07
CA TYR A 16 -7.83 3.09 -10.24
C TYR A 16 -7.14 3.52 -11.53
N ASP A 17 -6.89 4.82 -11.70
CA ASP A 17 -6.09 5.32 -12.82
C ASP A 17 -4.72 4.66 -12.84
N CYS A 18 -4.10 4.53 -11.66
CA CYS A 18 -2.86 3.78 -11.47
C CYS A 18 -2.99 2.34 -11.99
N LEU A 19 -4.03 1.61 -11.61
CA LEU A 19 -4.25 0.23 -12.06
C LEU A 19 -4.39 0.14 -13.59
N TYR A 20 -5.16 1.06 -14.20
CA TYR A 20 -5.31 1.13 -15.66
C TYR A 20 -3.98 1.42 -16.36
N PHE A 21 -3.18 2.36 -15.86
CA PHE A 21 -1.85 2.64 -16.40
C PHE A 21 -0.94 1.40 -16.34
N LEU A 22 -1.00 0.64 -15.24
CA LEU A 22 -0.16 -0.53 -15.03
C LEU A 22 -0.53 -1.74 -15.87
N ASP A 23 -1.79 -1.86 -16.28
CA ASP A 23 -2.22 -2.89 -17.23
C ASP A 23 -1.83 -2.57 -18.69
N GLY A 24 -1.23 -1.41 -18.95
CA GLY A 24 -0.73 -0.97 -20.26
C GLY A 24 0.67 -1.49 -20.64
N ARG A 25 1.42 -0.68 -21.41
CA ARG A 25 2.73 -1.03 -22.03
C ARG A 25 3.94 -0.93 -21.07
N LEU A 26 3.72 -1.09 -19.77
CA LEU A 26 4.74 -0.82 -18.74
C LEU A 26 5.61 -2.03 -18.36
N GLY A 27 5.59 -3.10 -19.15
CA GLY A 27 6.35 -4.34 -18.88
C GLY A 27 7.88 -4.18 -18.86
N SER A 28 8.42 -3.02 -19.24
CA SER A 28 9.85 -2.67 -19.13
C SER A 28 10.22 -1.95 -17.83
N LEU A 29 9.24 -1.48 -17.04
CA LEU A 29 9.52 -0.69 -15.85
C LEU A 29 10.27 -1.51 -14.79
N THR A 30 11.31 -0.90 -14.25
CA THR A 30 12.10 -1.40 -13.13
C THR A 30 11.81 -0.64 -11.85
N LYS A 31 11.38 0.63 -11.96
CA LYS A 31 11.02 1.49 -10.85
C LYS A 31 9.74 2.26 -11.13
N LEU A 32 8.87 2.29 -10.12
CA LEU A 32 7.58 2.93 -10.20
C LEU A 32 7.27 3.65 -8.89
N ILE A 33 6.93 4.94 -9.01
CA ILE A 33 6.54 5.78 -7.87
C ILE A 33 5.18 6.38 -8.20
N ILE A 34 4.21 6.16 -7.32
CA ILE A 34 2.82 6.60 -7.50
C ILE A 34 2.41 7.44 -6.31
N ASN A 35 1.92 8.64 -6.58
CA ASN A 35 1.21 9.43 -5.59
C ASN A 35 -0.24 9.57 -6.02
N VAL A 36 -1.16 9.21 -5.14
CA VAL A 36 -2.59 9.34 -5.37
C VAL A 36 -3.09 10.60 -4.67
N ASN A 37 -3.53 11.57 -5.47
CA ASN A 37 -4.07 12.83 -4.99
C ASN A 37 -5.55 12.64 -4.67
N LYS A 38 -5.85 12.53 -3.38
CA LYS A 38 -7.18 12.51 -2.73
C LYS A 38 -8.41 12.75 -3.65
N VAL A 39 -9.31 11.77 -3.75
CA VAL A 39 -10.69 11.96 -4.24
C VAL A 39 -11.66 11.25 -3.28
N PRO A 40 -12.83 11.86 -2.96
CA PRO A 40 -13.84 11.26 -2.09
C PRO A 40 -14.43 9.98 -2.71
N PHE A 41 -15.03 9.17 -1.85
CA PHE A 41 -15.74 7.95 -2.21
C PHE A 41 -16.77 8.18 -3.33
N GLU A 42 -16.46 7.71 -4.53
CA GLU A 42 -17.48 7.34 -5.51
C GLU A 42 -17.34 5.85 -5.81
N HIS A 43 -18.49 5.21 -6.04
CA HIS A 43 -18.71 3.77 -6.09
C HIS A 43 -17.52 2.98 -6.66
N ILE A 44 -16.91 2.16 -5.80
CA ILE A 44 -15.84 1.23 -6.17
C ILE A 44 -16.41 0.17 -7.13
N PRO A 45 -15.92 0.07 -8.37
CA PRO A 45 -16.25 -1.07 -9.22
C PRO A 45 -15.59 -2.31 -8.62
N SER A 46 -16.39 -3.30 -8.21
CA SER A 46 -15.94 -4.54 -7.55
C SER A 46 -15.06 -5.46 -8.43
N TYR A 47 -14.70 -5.05 -9.64
CA TYR A 47 -14.15 -5.93 -10.67
C TYR A 47 -12.96 -5.38 -11.48
N ILE A 48 -12.11 -4.52 -10.94
CA ILE A 48 -10.84 -4.25 -11.62
C ILE A 48 -9.93 -5.49 -11.50
N ASN A 49 -10.07 -6.36 -12.49
CA ASN A 49 -9.40 -7.65 -12.60
C ASN A 49 -8.03 -7.44 -13.26
N CYS A 50 -7.11 -6.83 -12.51
CA CYS A 50 -5.74 -6.64 -12.98
C CYS A 50 -4.99 -7.98 -12.98
N ARG A 51 -4.79 -8.56 -14.17
CA ARG A 51 -4.15 -9.89 -14.32
C ARG A 51 -2.69 -9.85 -14.76
N LYS A 52 -2.17 -8.71 -15.22
CA LYS A 52 -0.82 -8.65 -15.78
C LYS A 52 0.24 -8.63 -14.70
N GLN A 53 1.15 -9.59 -14.74
CA GLN A 53 2.35 -9.61 -13.90
C GLN A 53 3.30 -8.47 -14.30
N LEU A 54 4.03 -7.93 -13.31
CA LEU A 54 5.03 -6.88 -13.47
C LEU A 54 6.43 -7.41 -13.09
N PRO A 55 6.94 -8.46 -13.79
CA PRO A 55 8.10 -9.21 -13.34
C PRO A 55 9.42 -8.44 -13.41
N LYS A 56 9.47 -7.30 -14.11
CA LYS A 56 10.68 -6.46 -14.19
C LYS A 56 10.76 -5.40 -13.09
N LEU A 57 9.66 -5.16 -12.39
CA LEU A 57 9.60 -4.14 -11.36
C LEU A 57 10.38 -4.60 -10.12
N LYS A 58 11.38 -3.79 -9.75
CA LYS A 58 12.26 -4.03 -8.60
C LYS A 58 12.02 -3.02 -7.48
N TYR A 59 11.54 -1.83 -7.83
CA TYR A 59 11.32 -0.73 -6.89
C TYR A 59 9.90 -0.20 -7.05
N PHE A 60 9.15 -0.18 -5.96
CA PHE A 60 7.79 0.35 -5.94
C PHE A 60 7.59 1.27 -4.74
N SER A 61 7.00 2.43 -5.00
CA SER A 61 6.57 3.36 -3.97
C SER A 61 5.14 3.80 -4.24
N LEU A 62 4.31 3.75 -3.19
CA LEU A 62 2.94 4.20 -3.21
C LEU A 62 2.70 5.17 -2.06
N THR A 63 2.22 6.37 -2.40
CA THR A 63 1.63 7.32 -1.45
C THR A 63 0.13 7.37 -1.71
N LEU A 64 -0.67 7.04 -0.71
CA LEU A 64 -2.13 6.97 -0.82
C LEU A 64 -2.78 7.61 0.41
N ASN A 65 -3.80 8.43 0.17
CA ASN A 65 -4.73 8.89 1.20
C ASN A 65 -6.14 8.39 0.82
N ASN A 66 -6.67 7.40 1.53
CA ASN A 66 -7.95 6.77 1.19
C ASN A 66 -8.56 5.98 2.35
N HIS A 67 -9.61 5.18 2.08
CA HIS A 67 -10.22 4.26 3.05
C HIS A 67 -9.44 2.96 3.22
N ALA A 68 -9.59 2.33 4.39
CA ALA A 68 -8.93 1.08 4.73
C ALA A 68 -9.28 -0.08 3.77
N ASP A 69 -10.50 -0.14 3.24
CA ASP A 69 -10.99 -1.22 2.37
C ASP A 69 -10.14 -1.38 1.09
N ILE A 70 -9.49 -0.30 0.64
CA ILE A 70 -8.60 -0.32 -0.52
C ILE A 70 -7.33 -1.14 -0.24
N TYR A 71 -6.89 -1.20 1.02
CA TYR A 71 -5.70 -1.93 1.40
C TYR A 71 -5.80 -3.41 1.01
N GLU A 72 -6.78 -4.12 1.55
CA GLU A 72 -6.92 -5.55 1.32
C GLU A 72 -7.33 -5.87 -0.13
N ILE A 73 -8.30 -5.13 -0.66
CA ILE A 73 -8.88 -5.43 -1.96
C ILE A 73 -7.93 -5.08 -3.10
N HIS A 74 -7.19 -3.96 -3.01
CA HIS A 74 -6.51 -3.39 -4.16
C HIS A 74 -4.99 -3.32 -3.99
N ILE A 75 -4.48 -2.86 -2.83
CA ILE A 75 -3.03 -2.73 -2.62
C ILE A 75 -2.37 -4.11 -2.59
N ILE A 76 -2.91 -5.05 -1.80
CA ILE A 76 -2.35 -6.41 -1.71
C ILE A 76 -2.37 -7.12 -3.06
N ARG A 77 -3.48 -7.03 -3.79
CA ARG A 77 -3.58 -7.61 -5.15
C ARG A 77 -2.58 -6.99 -6.11
N LEU A 78 -2.35 -5.68 -6.02
CA LEU A 78 -1.34 -5.01 -6.84
C LEU A 78 0.08 -5.51 -6.50
N LEU A 79 0.43 -5.59 -5.23
CA LEU A 79 1.75 -6.03 -4.78
C LEU A 79 2.05 -7.49 -5.18
N ARG A 80 1.05 -8.38 -5.14
CA ARG A 80 1.17 -9.78 -5.60
C ARG A 80 1.56 -9.91 -7.08
N ARG A 81 1.37 -8.86 -7.89
CA ARG A 81 1.81 -8.84 -9.30
C ARG A 81 3.30 -8.50 -9.47
N MET A 82 3.96 -8.09 -8.40
CA MET A 82 5.34 -7.59 -8.39
C MET A 82 6.29 -8.59 -7.71
N GLY A 83 6.20 -9.89 -8.03
CA GLY A 83 6.94 -10.94 -7.31
C GLY A 83 8.48 -10.81 -7.29
N ASN A 84 9.06 -9.93 -8.11
CA ASN A 84 10.50 -9.66 -8.14
C ASN A 84 10.92 -8.38 -7.41
N LEU A 85 10.02 -7.78 -6.61
CA LEU A 85 10.29 -6.53 -5.92
C LEU A 85 11.43 -6.69 -4.91
N GLU A 86 12.43 -5.81 -5.00
CA GLU A 86 13.58 -5.76 -4.09
C GLU A 86 13.42 -4.66 -3.03
N ALA A 87 12.70 -3.59 -3.35
CA ALA A 87 12.39 -2.51 -2.42
C ALA A 87 10.95 -1.99 -2.56
N LEU A 88 10.29 -1.85 -1.41
CA LEU A 88 8.91 -1.39 -1.28
C LEU A 88 8.83 -0.22 -0.30
N THR A 89 8.12 0.83 -0.71
CA THR A 89 7.82 1.97 0.17
C THR A 89 6.34 2.29 0.14
N LEU A 90 5.66 2.20 1.28
CA LEU A 90 4.22 2.46 1.41
C LEU A 90 3.96 3.63 2.37
N PHE A 91 3.45 4.74 1.87
CA PHE A 91 2.95 5.84 2.69
C PHE A 91 1.42 5.87 2.58
N LEU A 92 0.74 5.26 3.55
CA LEU A 92 -0.70 5.09 3.53
C LEU A 92 -1.32 5.97 4.63
N PHE A 93 -2.27 6.81 4.27
CA PHE A 93 -3.20 7.42 5.19
C PHE A 93 -4.55 6.73 4.96
N LEU A 94 -4.97 5.91 5.92
CA LEU A 94 -6.16 5.07 5.85
C LEU A 94 -7.23 5.60 6.79
N ILE A 95 -8.40 5.91 6.26
CA ILE A 95 -9.60 6.22 7.02
C ILE A 95 -10.30 4.91 7.34
N GLN A 96 -10.39 4.57 8.62
CA GLN A 96 -11.10 3.39 9.12
C GLN A 96 -12.48 3.79 9.61
N ILE A 97 -13.48 3.03 9.18
CA ILE A 97 -14.88 3.21 9.60
C ILE A 97 -15.24 2.23 10.73
N ASP A 98 -14.56 1.08 10.83
CA ASP A 98 -14.82 0.00 11.80
C ASP A 98 -13.54 -0.48 12.52
N SER A 99 -13.61 -1.62 13.23
CA SER A 99 -12.51 -2.19 14.04
C SER A 99 -11.36 -2.82 13.24
N ASP A 100 -11.48 -2.89 11.92
CA ASP A 100 -10.50 -3.54 11.07
C ASP A 100 -9.31 -2.61 10.85
N TYR A 101 -8.25 -2.84 11.64
CA TYR A 101 -7.00 -2.10 11.55
C TYR A 101 -5.87 -2.95 11.00
N VAL A 102 -5.05 -2.35 10.15
CA VAL A 102 -3.88 -3.01 9.56
C VAL A 102 -2.77 -3.04 10.59
N ASP A 103 -2.55 -4.21 11.19
CA ASP A 103 -1.48 -4.45 12.16
C ASP A 103 -0.19 -4.98 11.50
N GLY A 104 0.88 -5.12 12.30
CA GLY A 104 2.16 -5.64 11.83
C GLY A 104 2.11 -7.10 11.35
N ILE A 105 1.24 -7.92 11.94
CA ILE A 105 1.06 -9.33 11.58
C ILE A 105 0.35 -9.45 10.24
N GLN A 106 -0.70 -8.67 10.03
CA GLN A 106 -1.46 -8.59 8.79
C GLN A 106 -0.56 -8.08 7.66
N LEU A 107 0.20 -7.00 7.86
CA LEU A 107 1.19 -6.53 6.89
C LEU A 107 2.18 -7.62 6.49
N HIS A 108 2.70 -8.35 7.48
CA HIS A 108 3.61 -9.45 7.22
C HIS A 108 2.94 -10.54 6.36
N ASN A 109 1.75 -10.99 6.74
CA ASN A 109 1.07 -12.09 6.07
C ASN A 109 0.61 -11.70 4.66
N ASP A 110 0.15 -10.47 4.47
CA ASP A 110 -0.44 -10.02 3.21
C ASP A 110 0.60 -9.60 2.17
N ILE A 111 1.74 -9.05 2.62
CA ILE A 111 2.76 -8.47 1.73
C ILE A 111 4.00 -9.36 1.66
N LEU A 112 4.58 -9.72 2.80
CA LEU A 112 5.92 -10.29 2.83
C LEU A 112 5.99 -11.74 2.37
N ILE A 113 4.95 -12.54 2.65
CA ILE A 113 4.86 -13.92 2.15
C ILE A 113 4.91 -13.97 0.62
N TYR A 114 4.40 -12.93 -0.06
CA TYR A 114 4.28 -12.89 -1.51
C TYR A 114 5.43 -12.14 -2.22
N LEU A 115 6.36 -11.54 -1.45
CA LEU A 115 7.49 -10.79 -1.98
C LEU A 115 8.83 -11.34 -1.46
N PRO A 116 9.19 -12.58 -1.83
CA PRO A 116 10.35 -13.28 -1.27
C PRO A 116 11.71 -12.63 -1.59
N ARG A 117 11.74 -11.69 -2.55
CA ARG A 117 12.96 -10.96 -2.95
C ARG A 117 13.09 -9.59 -2.27
N LEU A 118 12.14 -9.22 -1.41
CA LEU A 118 12.10 -7.92 -0.77
C LEU A 118 13.23 -7.80 0.26
N LYS A 119 14.18 -6.92 -0.01
CA LYS A 119 15.33 -6.63 0.87
C LYS A 119 15.08 -5.43 1.76
N LYS A 120 14.31 -4.47 1.24
CA LYS A 120 13.98 -3.21 1.91
C LYS A 120 12.48 -2.99 1.93
N PHE A 121 11.93 -2.81 3.13
CA PHE A 121 10.53 -2.47 3.31
C PHE A 121 10.42 -1.24 4.20
N THR A 122 9.79 -0.19 3.70
CA THR A 122 9.53 1.03 4.47
C THR A 122 8.06 1.33 4.41
N PHE A 123 7.43 1.55 5.55
CA PHE A 123 6.03 1.93 5.57
C PHE A 123 5.71 2.98 6.63
N SER A 124 4.68 3.77 6.35
CA SER A 124 4.07 4.74 7.24
C SER A 124 2.58 4.57 7.07
N ILE A 125 1.88 4.11 8.10
CA ILE A 125 0.43 3.91 8.06
C ILE A 125 -0.19 4.85 9.09
N HIS A 126 -0.86 5.87 8.60
CA HIS A 126 -1.62 6.80 9.42
C HIS A 126 -3.08 6.34 9.39
N THR A 127 -3.65 6.09 10.56
CA THR A 127 -5.04 5.65 10.65
C THR A 127 -5.89 6.75 11.25
N GLY A 128 -6.84 7.25 10.45
CA GLY A 128 -7.92 8.08 10.95
C GLY A 128 -9.11 7.20 11.33
N VAL A 129 -9.49 7.16 12.61
CA VAL A 129 -10.65 6.36 13.06
C VAL A 129 -11.90 7.24 13.10
N ILE A 130 -12.90 6.90 12.30
CA ILE A 130 -14.25 7.50 12.34
C ILE A 130 -15.07 6.68 13.34
N MET A 131 -14.96 7.01 14.64
CA MET A 131 -15.59 6.21 15.70
C MET A 131 -17.13 6.21 15.64
N LYS A 132 -17.72 5.01 15.55
CA LYS A 132 -18.93 4.65 16.31
C LYS A 132 -18.54 3.75 17.49
N ARG A 133 -18.46 4.33 18.69
CA ARG A 133 -18.59 3.69 20.02
C ARG A 133 -17.67 2.51 20.43
N ILE A 134 -16.74 2.02 19.62
CA ILE A 134 -15.86 0.89 19.98
C ILE A 134 -14.48 1.39 20.40
N LYS A 135 -13.97 0.92 21.55
CA LYS A 135 -12.56 1.08 21.94
C LYS A 135 -11.72 0.11 21.12
N ILE A 136 -10.95 0.64 20.16
CA ILE A 136 -10.00 -0.15 19.38
C ILE A 136 -8.63 -0.05 20.06
N HIS A 137 -7.98 -1.18 20.32
CA HIS A 137 -6.59 -1.22 20.76
C HIS A 137 -5.69 -1.17 19.52
N LEU A 138 -4.96 -0.09 19.35
CA LEU A 138 -4.08 0.13 18.20
C LEU A 138 -2.66 -0.24 18.59
N SER A 139 -1.96 -0.99 17.73
CA SER A 139 -0.55 -1.33 17.93
C SER A 139 0.32 -0.07 17.93
N SER A 140 1.28 -0.01 18.85
CA SER A 140 2.30 1.04 18.83
C SER A 140 3.29 0.81 17.66
N ASN A 141 4.08 1.84 17.34
CA ASN A 141 5.20 1.70 16.38
C ASN A 141 6.13 0.55 16.76
N GLU A 142 6.37 0.39 18.06
CA GLU A 142 7.23 -0.66 18.59
C GLU A 142 6.61 -2.05 18.40
N ASP A 143 5.33 -2.22 18.72
CA ASP A 143 4.61 -3.49 18.51
C ASP A 143 4.63 -3.93 17.04
N ILE A 144 4.44 -2.95 16.15
CA ILE A 144 4.51 -3.21 14.71
C ILE A 144 5.94 -3.60 14.31
N GLN A 145 6.97 -2.86 14.72
CA GLN A 145 8.36 -3.19 14.40
C GLN A 145 8.76 -4.56 14.95
N ASN A 146 8.34 -4.88 16.17
CA ASN A 146 8.57 -6.16 16.84
C ASN A 146 7.97 -7.33 16.04
N SER A 147 6.87 -7.11 15.33
CA SER A 147 6.27 -8.12 14.45
C SER A 147 7.20 -8.57 13.31
N PHE A 148 8.24 -7.78 12.97
CA PHE A 148 9.22 -8.08 11.93
C PHE A 148 10.59 -8.54 12.49
N ILE A 149 10.83 -8.43 13.80
CA ILE A 149 12.08 -8.90 14.43
C ILE A 149 12.19 -10.42 14.28
N GLY A 150 13.38 -10.92 13.93
CA GLY A 150 13.65 -12.35 13.78
C GLY A 150 13.13 -12.99 12.49
N ARG A 151 12.50 -12.22 11.58
CA ARG A 151 11.91 -12.75 10.33
C ARG A 151 12.83 -12.63 9.09
N GLY A 152 14.10 -12.28 9.27
CA GLY A 152 15.14 -12.36 8.22
C GLY A 152 15.22 -11.17 7.25
N TYR A 153 14.60 -10.04 7.55
CA TYR A 153 14.58 -8.87 6.66
C TYR A 153 15.62 -7.81 7.05
N GLY A 154 16.18 -7.13 6.05
CA GLY A 154 17.31 -6.21 6.22
C GLY A 154 16.96 -4.92 6.97
N GLN A 155 15.92 -4.20 6.54
CA GLN A 155 15.51 -2.92 7.13
C GLN A 155 14.00 -2.73 7.05
N VAL A 156 13.35 -2.56 8.21
CA VAL A 156 11.93 -2.22 8.36
C VAL A 156 11.81 -0.90 9.10
N GLY A 157 11.10 0.07 8.50
CA GLY A 157 10.74 1.33 9.14
C GLY A 157 9.23 1.44 9.24
N SER A 158 8.72 1.79 10.42
CA SER A 158 7.29 1.94 10.71
C SER A 158 7.01 3.27 11.40
N TYR A 159 5.95 3.94 10.96
CA TYR A 159 5.39 5.13 11.58
C TYR A 159 3.86 5.02 11.56
N VAL A 160 3.26 5.02 12.76
CA VAL A 160 1.84 4.97 13.01
C VAL A 160 1.46 6.23 13.76
N CYS A 161 0.53 6.98 13.17
CA CYS A 161 -0.13 8.10 13.82
C CYS A 161 -1.63 7.80 13.85
N THR A 162 -2.26 8.13 14.98
CA THR A 162 -3.69 7.96 15.18
C THR A 162 -4.31 9.34 15.36
N GLU A 163 -5.25 9.67 14.48
CA GLU A 163 -6.03 10.90 14.59
C GLU A 163 -7.50 10.52 14.78
N SER A 164 -8.11 10.98 15.88
CA SER A 164 -9.56 10.88 16.02
C SER A 164 -10.19 11.99 15.19
N LEU A 165 -10.90 11.64 14.13
CA LEU A 165 -11.73 12.59 13.43
C LEU A 165 -12.96 12.86 14.30
N LYS A 166 -13.02 14.05 14.94
CA LYS A 166 -14.25 14.50 15.61
C LYS A 166 -15.35 14.54 14.54
N SER A 167 -16.48 13.87 14.79
CA SER A 167 -17.63 13.94 13.90
C SER A 167 -17.98 15.41 13.69
N MET A 168 -17.84 15.88 12.44
CA MET A 168 -18.39 17.17 12.07
C MET A 168 -19.91 17.01 12.16
N THR A 169 -20.48 17.54 13.25
CA THR A 169 -21.91 17.73 13.45
C THR A 169 -22.50 18.62 12.37
#